data_AF-A0A2S6RW68-F1
#
_entry.id   AF-A0A2S6RW68-F1
#
_cell.length_a   1.000
_cell.length_b   1.000
_cell.length_c   1.000
_cell.angle_alpha   90.00
_cell.angle_beta   90.00
_cell.angle_gamma   90.00
#
_symmetry.space_group_name_H-M   'P 1'
#
loop_
_entity.id
_entity.type
_entity.pdbx_description
1 polymer ?
#
loop_
_entity_poly.entity_id
_entity_poly.type
_entity_poly.pdbx_seq_one_letter_code
_entity_poly.pdbx_strand_id
1 'polypeptide(L)'
;MMIKKLSVVATLLLLSVSVAAADKVTVDVLNFSDMDRWVRVTDMICGTVLWEDNLDAQRRLPVELCSGDDGKAKIQLYIRIGCSKNKTILKDGVESGATIQF
;
A
#
# COMPACT_ATOMS: atom_id res chain seq x y z
N MET A 1 29.13 53.90 -8.05
CA MET A 1 28.92 53.57 -6.63
C MET A 1 28.15 52.25 -6.56
N MET A 2 28.78 51.20 -6.05
CA MET A 2 28.22 49.86 -5.86
C MET A 2 27.05 49.89 -4.86
N ILE A 3 25.98 49.12 -5.07
CA ILE A 3 25.24 48.39 -4.01
C ILE A 3 24.52 47.16 -4.63
N LYS A 4 25.08 46.01 -4.26
CA LYS A 4 24.51 44.72 -3.83
C LYS A 4 23.54 43.90 -4.71
N LYS A 5 24.04 42.67 -4.94
CA LYS A 5 23.41 41.46 -5.44
C LYS A 5 22.25 40.95 -4.57
N LEU A 6 21.52 40.00 -5.16
CA LEU A 6 20.84 38.85 -4.55
C LEU A 6 19.44 39.12 -3.96
N SER A 7 18.40 38.72 -4.70
CA SER A 7 17.02 38.48 -4.26
C SER A 7 16.27 37.91 -5.47
N VAL A 8 15.61 36.75 -5.51
CA VAL A 8 15.27 35.73 -4.52
C VAL A 8 15.11 34.43 -5.32
N VAL A 9 16.07 33.51 -5.24
CA VAL A 9 15.86 32.10 -5.63
C VAL A 9 15.41 31.41 -4.34
N ALA A 10 14.14 31.55 -3.96
CA ALA A 10 13.60 30.96 -2.73
C ALA A 10 12.18 30.40 -2.87
N THR A 11 11.72 30.15 -4.10
CA THR A 11 10.37 29.58 -4.32
C THR A 11 10.37 28.09 -4.64
N LEU A 12 11.54 27.44 -4.68
CA LEU A 12 11.69 26.02 -5.05
C LEU A 12 12.07 25.11 -3.87
N LEU A 13 11.68 25.48 -2.64
CA LEU A 13 11.99 24.74 -1.41
C LEU A 13 10.74 24.19 -0.69
N LEU A 14 9.58 24.18 -1.36
CA LEU A 14 8.29 23.81 -0.76
C LEU A 14 7.77 22.41 -1.15
N LEU A 15 8.57 21.55 -1.79
CA LEU A 15 8.09 20.22 -2.25
C LEU A 15 8.82 19.03 -1.64
N SER A 16 9.79 19.23 -0.74
CA SER A 16 10.30 18.14 0.09
C SER A 16 9.43 17.97 1.34
N VAL A 17 8.16 17.63 1.16
CA VAL A 17 7.43 16.95 2.23
C VAL A 17 8.09 15.59 2.38
N SER A 18 9.00 15.51 3.34
CA SER A 18 9.44 14.24 3.90
C SER A 18 8.17 13.51 4.32
N VAL A 19 7.74 12.52 3.53
CA VAL A 19 6.71 11.60 3.97
C VAL A 19 7.32 10.96 5.22
N ALA A 20 6.81 11.32 6.40
CA ALA A 20 7.24 10.70 7.64
C ALA A 20 7.18 9.19 7.41
N ALA A 21 8.26 8.48 7.74
CA ALA A 21 8.27 7.03 7.62
C ALA A 21 7.15 6.52 8.53
N ALA A 22 6.02 6.15 7.92
CA ALA A 22 4.91 5.56 8.64
C ALA A 22 5.41 4.24 9.23
N ASP A 23 5.11 4.00 10.51
CA ASP A 23 5.30 2.69 11.10
C ASP A 23 4.60 1.65 10.22
N LYS A 24 5.20 0.48 10.08
CA LYS A 24 4.69 -0.58 9.21
C LYS A 24 4.44 -1.86 9.97
N VAL A 25 3.43 -2.59 9.53
CA VAL A 25 3.15 -3.96 9.94
C VAL A 25 3.37 -4.90 8.77
N THR A 26 3.97 -6.07 9.04
CA THR A 26 4.18 -7.10 8.02
C THR A 26 3.01 -8.08 8.04
N VAL A 27 2.43 -8.35 6.89
CA VAL A 27 1.29 -9.26 6.76
C VAL A 27 1.47 -10.16 5.55
N ASP A 28 0.84 -11.33 5.56
CA ASP A 28 0.75 -12.19 4.38
C ASP A 28 -0.61 -12.03 3.72
N VAL A 29 -0.63 -11.80 2.40
CA VAL A 29 -1.82 -11.99 1.57
C VAL A 29 -1.77 -13.38 0.94
N LEU A 30 -2.78 -14.20 1.17
CA LEU A 30 -2.85 -15.58 0.70
C LEU A 30 -3.95 -15.74 -0.34
N ASN A 31 -3.58 -16.18 -1.55
CA ASN A 31 -4.55 -16.72 -2.50
C ASN A 31 -4.91 -18.15 -2.08
N PHE A 32 -6.06 -18.35 -1.42
CA PHE A 32 -6.46 -19.69 -0.95
C PHE A 32 -7.18 -20.50 -2.05
N SER A 33 -7.35 -19.94 -3.25
CA SER A 33 -7.91 -20.65 -4.39
C SER A 33 -6.94 -21.67 -4.96
N ASP A 34 -7.47 -22.75 -5.55
CA ASP A 34 -6.72 -23.74 -6.34
C ASP A 34 -6.36 -23.24 -7.76
N MET A 35 -6.40 -21.94 -7.96
CA MET A 35 -6.14 -21.30 -9.25
C MET A 35 -5.47 -19.96 -9.02
N ASP A 36 -4.68 -19.54 -10.00
CA ASP A 36 -4.10 -18.21 -10.02
C ASP A 36 -5.20 -17.15 -10.09
N ARG A 37 -4.95 -16.02 -9.42
CA ARG A 37 -5.88 -14.91 -9.35
C ARG A 37 -5.15 -13.61 -9.55
N TRP A 38 -5.61 -12.82 -10.50
CA TRP A 38 -5.21 -11.43 -10.57
C TRP A 38 -5.75 -10.69 -9.35
N VAL A 39 -4.86 -10.07 -8.60
CA VAL A 39 -5.18 -9.31 -7.39
C VAL A 39 -4.42 -7.99 -7.35
N ARG A 40 -5.12 -6.93 -6.97
CA ARG A 40 -4.53 -5.66 -6.57
C ARG A 40 -4.58 -5.54 -5.05
N VAL A 41 -3.41 -5.43 -4.43
CA VAL A 41 -3.24 -5.22 -3.00
C VAL A 41 -2.93 -3.74 -2.75
N THR A 42 -3.81 -3.04 -2.06
CA THR A 42 -3.68 -1.61 -1.78
C THR A 42 -3.62 -1.36 -0.28
N ASP A 43 -2.57 -0.69 0.16
CA ASP A 43 -2.46 -0.07 1.48
C ASP A 43 -3.39 1.14 1.52
N MET A 44 -4.36 1.12 2.44
CA MET A 44 -5.36 2.17 2.55
C MET A 44 -4.96 3.30 3.50
N ILE A 45 -3.90 3.13 4.30
CA ILE A 45 -3.35 4.18 5.16
C ILE A 45 -2.43 5.08 4.34
N CYS A 46 -1.47 4.47 3.63
CA CYS A 46 -0.56 5.21 2.76
C CYS A 46 -1.12 5.49 1.36
N GLY A 47 -2.22 4.84 0.97
CA GLY A 47 -2.84 5.02 -0.36
C GLY A 47 -2.03 4.38 -1.50
N THR A 48 -1.17 3.42 -1.19
CA THR A 48 -0.19 2.84 -2.12
C THR A 48 -0.64 1.48 -2.62
N VAL A 49 -0.49 1.24 -3.92
CA VAL A 49 -0.63 -0.12 -4.50
C VAL A 49 0.67 -0.87 -4.28
N LEU A 50 0.62 -1.97 -3.53
CA LEU A 50 1.79 -2.78 -3.18
C LEU A 50 2.01 -3.93 -4.16
N TRP A 51 0.93 -4.39 -4.79
CA TRP A 51 0.96 -5.47 -5.79
C TRP A 51 -0.23 -5.32 -6.73
N GLU A 52 -0.03 -5.61 -8.01
CA GLU A 52 -1.09 -5.61 -9.02
C GLU A 52 -0.75 -6.60 -10.15
N ASP A 53 -0.92 -7.89 -9.91
CA ASP A 53 -0.69 -8.96 -10.89
C ASP A 53 -1.38 -10.27 -10.46
N ASN A 54 -1.22 -11.33 -11.24
CA ASN A 54 -1.56 -12.69 -10.85
C ASN A 54 -0.73 -13.13 -9.63
N LEU A 55 -1.45 -13.63 -8.62
CA LEU A 55 -0.88 -14.34 -7.49
C LEU A 55 -1.21 -15.83 -7.66
N ASP A 56 -0.18 -16.67 -7.68
CA ASP A 56 -0.32 -18.11 -7.91
C ASP A 56 -1.25 -18.77 -6.88
N ALA A 57 -1.87 -19.88 -7.27
CA ALA A 57 -2.65 -20.71 -6.34
C ALA A 57 -1.87 -21.05 -5.07
N GLN A 58 -2.52 -20.97 -3.91
CA GLN A 58 -1.95 -21.30 -2.59
C GLN A 58 -0.70 -20.48 -2.18
N ARG A 59 -0.38 -19.40 -2.91
CA ARG A 59 0.80 -18.58 -2.66
C ARG A 59 0.54 -17.50 -1.60
N ARG A 60 1.53 -17.32 -0.72
CA ARG A 60 1.63 -16.18 0.20
C ARG A 60 2.43 -15.05 -0.44
N LEU A 61 1.92 -13.84 -0.33
CA LEU A 61 2.59 -12.60 -0.69
C LEU A 61 2.80 -11.77 0.57
N PRO A 62 4.02 -11.72 1.12
CA PRO A 62 4.33 -10.84 2.23
C PRO A 62 4.29 -9.39 1.74
N VAL A 63 3.59 -8.54 2.48
CA VAL A 63 3.52 -7.10 2.21
C VAL A 63 3.71 -6.31 3.50
N GLU A 64 4.26 -5.12 3.37
CA GLU A 64 4.35 -4.16 4.46
C GLU A 64 3.27 -3.09 4.29
N LEU A 65 2.40 -2.96 5.28
CA LEU A 65 1.35 -1.95 5.31
C LEU A 65 1.70 -0.88 6.33
N CYS A 66 1.46 0.37 5.99
CA CYS A 66 1.47 1.46 6.94
C CYS A 66 0.43 1.22 8.04
N SER A 67 0.83 1.42 9.29
CA SER A 67 -0.07 1.49 10.43
C SER A 67 -0.59 2.91 10.61
N GLY A 68 -1.86 3.03 11.00
CA GLY A 68 -2.41 4.27 11.52
C GLY A 68 -1.94 4.57 12.94
N ASP A 69 -2.47 5.62 13.54
CA ASP A 69 -2.12 6.07 14.90
C ASP A 69 -2.44 5.03 15.99
N ASP A 70 -3.30 4.05 15.70
CA ASP A 70 -3.65 2.93 16.57
C ASP A 70 -2.69 1.73 16.43
N GLY A 71 -1.65 1.85 15.60
CA GLY A 71 -0.70 0.80 15.30
C GLY A 71 -1.24 -0.30 14.37
N LYS A 72 -2.43 -0.10 13.78
CA LYS A 72 -3.09 -1.09 12.92
C LYS A 72 -3.14 -0.63 11.48
N ALA A 73 -3.10 -1.58 10.56
CA ALA A 73 -3.19 -1.31 9.13
C ALA A 73 -4.61 -1.50 8.59
N LYS A 74 -4.83 -0.91 7.41
CA LYS A 74 -6.02 -1.10 6.59
C LYS A 74 -5.61 -1.46 5.17
N ILE A 75 -6.23 -2.49 4.62
CA ILE A 75 -5.89 -3.04 3.30
C ILE A 75 -7.14 -3.27 2.47
N GLN A 76 -7.01 -3.06 1.17
CA GLN A 76 -7.99 -3.44 0.18
C GLN A 76 -7.40 -4.46 -0.79
N LEU A 77 -8.13 -5.54 -1.02
CA LEU A 77 -7.85 -6.51 -2.07
C LEU A 77 -8.93 -6.37 -3.15
N TYR A 78 -8.53 -6.04 -4.38
CA TYR A 78 -9.43 -6.10 -5.54
C TYR A 78 -9.02 -7.27 -6.43
N ILE A 79 -9.91 -8.24 -6.56
CA ILE A 79 -9.63 -9.55 -7.15
C ILE A 79 -10.50 -9.72 -8.39
N ARG A 80 -9.89 -10.14 -9.50
CA ARG A 80 -10.62 -10.55 -10.71
C ARG A 80 -10.81 -12.06 -10.70
N ILE A 81 -12.06 -12.50 -10.80
CA ILE A 81 -12.45 -13.90 -10.79
C ILE A 81 -12.98 -14.25 -12.19
N GLY A 82 -12.10 -14.82 -13.02
CA GLY A 82 -12.39 -15.06 -14.43
C GLY A 82 -12.54 -13.77 -15.23
N CYS A 83 -13.35 -13.79 -16.29
CA CYS A 83 -13.42 -12.69 -17.25
C CYS A 83 -14.39 -11.56 -16.86
N SER A 84 -15.34 -11.81 -15.96
CA SER A 84 -16.49 -10.91 -15.76
C SER A 84 -16.86 -10.63 -14.31
N LYS A 85 -16.28 -11.36 -13.34
CA LYS A 85 -16.59 -11.18 -11.92
C LYS A 85 -15.42 -10.55 -11.22
N ASN A 86 -15.71 -9.57 -10.37
CA ASN A 86 -14.73 -8.92 -9.52
C ASN A 86 -15.20 -8.98 -8.06
N LYS A 87 -14.25 -9.03 -7.13
CA LYS A 87 -14.51 -9.00 -5.69
C LYS A 87 -13.58 -8.01 -5.04
N THR A 88 -14.13 -7.12 -4.21
CA THR A 88 -13.35 -6.24 -3.35
C THR A 88 -13.49 -6.72 -1.90
N ILE A 89 -12.36 -6.89 -1.21
CA ILE A 89 -12.29 -7.18 0.22
C ILE A 89 -11.63 -5.97 0.86
N LEU A 90 -12.28 -5.37 1.85
CA LEU A 90 -11.69 -4.35 2.71
C LEU A 90 -11.50 -4.94 4.09
N LYS A 91 -10.28 -4.90 4.61
CA LYS A 91 -9.94 -5.37 5.95
C LYS A 91 -9.33 -4.22 6.74
N ASP A 92 -9.96 -3.94 7.88
CA ASP A 92 -9.55 -2.92 8.84
C ASP A 92 -8.99 -3.57 10.10
N GLY A 93 -8.22 -2.83 10.89
CA GLY A 93 -7.63 -3.29 12.15
C GLY A 93 -6.65 -4.45 11.98
N VAL A 94 -5.85 -4.46 10.91
CA VAL A 94 -4.89 -5.53 10.62
C VAL A 94 -3.63 -5.33 11.47
N GLU A 95 -3.23 -6.39 12.17
CA GLU A 95 -2.04 -6.40 13.04
C GLU A 95 -0.88 -7.12 12.36
N SER A 96 0.34 -6.87 12.84
CA SER A 96 1.56 -7.53 12.33
C SER A 96 1.48 -9.06 12.52
N GLY A 97 1.94 -9.80 11.51
CA GLY A 97 1.88 -11.27 11.47
C GLY A 97 0.53 -11.83 11.00
N ALA A 98 -0.47 -11.00 10.72
CA ALA A 98 -1.75 -11.46 10.20
C ALA A 98 -1.62 -12.11 8.80
N THR A 99 -2.45 -13.11 8.54
CA THR A 99 -2.68 -13.65 7.18
C THR A 99 -4.06 -13.24 6.70
N ILE A 100 -4.13 -12.65 5.51
CA ILE A 100 -5.36 -12.19 4.87
C ILE A 100 -5.60 -13.07 3.66
N GLN A 101 -6.54 -13.98 3.80
CA GLN A 101 -6.90 -14.94 2.77
C GLN A 101 -8.04 -14.42 1.88
N PHE A 102 -7.99 -14.76 0.60
CA PHE A 102 -9.05 -14.48 -0.36
C PHE A 102 -9.35 -15.65 -1.30
#